data_AF-A0A2G8HWE1-F1
#
_entry.id   AF-A0A2G8HWE1-F1
#
_cell.length_a   1.000
_cell.length_b   1.000
_cell.length_c   1.000
_cell.angle_alpha   90.00
_cell.angle_beta   90.00
_cell.angle_gamma   90.00
#
_symmetry.space_group_name_H-M   'P 1'
#
loop_
_entity.id
_entity.type
_entity.pdbx_description
1 polymer ?
#
loop_
_entity_poly.entity_id
_entity_poly.type
_entity_poly.pdbx_seq_one_letter_code
_entity_poly.pdbx_strand_id
1 'polypeptide(L)'
;MKKIIGYLLLFITLAGLTSCVSGDGRKGKPVIKSSNQGSGALGCEDDFFLLSTGDTCVTECPEGTSIASAEDLAELLEGEENESNKTIAENSIGVCIDDKITRPTDEIFIKKDFCACKAGVPDIINNCESFCASQTVDTPTLFVNTTLGPNVELNEELGSLDKWCNSEISDGLTGPACFLELYDGNGTSDLSVEIASGSNSFKANISSLALNKTYVATLKEKGSGSNAKSKSFQIRRIEYSTGNDNDEAPLKIMPISQYTCLTRAGTQVDAGNIYENAARLHYYFASNNNPPSLPPGDPFLFCHDVTRFGDDDSPLYDRLELIPQHMALWDLSDIRFADQNTDSRADINDTIQQRLLDDYGITKTINIFGLLTWPNMPNIDGNTPNLGYYMVPWIDPVSGRAFCPNQTHYNSSDKLFNILKEVIGVSTEGMYMAVKEAELLSNNDNEPVLAPTDIMIIRENLLKKIWFYYENNQHYVPDEITATQKTIHFYWPADVNNPYIRKSTQKIYTIRRPNELNVGSDQVGIPTTVSPADKRFGCMPALD
;
A
#
# COMPACT_ATOMS: atom_id res chain seq x y z
N MET A 1 -26.42 81.72 -4.70
CA MET A 1 -26.01 80.73 -3.69
C MET A 1 -27.25 80.05 -3.11
N LYS A 2 -27.73 79.03 -3.82
CA LYS A 2 -28.85 78.14 -3.48
C LYS A 2 -28.40 76.77 -3.99
N LYS A 3 -28.11 75.82 -3.10
CA LYS A 3 -27.92 74.35 -3.28
C LYS A 3 -26.97 73.76 -2.20
N ILE A 4 -27.29 73.91 -0.91
CA ILE A 4 -26.69 73.11 0.19
C ILE A 4 -27.73 72.91 1.33
N ILE A 5 -29.00 72.63 1.01
CA ILE A 5 -30.05 72.27 2.01
C ILE A 5 -30.85 71.05 1.54
N GLY A 6 -30.33 70.28 0.56
CA GLY A 6 -31.03 69.13 -0.04
C GLY A 6 -30.51 67.75 0.34
N TYR A 7 -29.38 67.65 1.06
CA TYR A 7 -28.73 66.36 1.34
C TYR A 7 -28.58 66.03 2.84
N LEU A 8 -29.10 66.86 3.75
CA LEU A 8 -29.07 66.57 5.19
C LEU A 8 -30.39 65.97 5.73
N LEU A 9 -31.40 65.74 4.87
CA LEU A 9 -32.74 65.28 5.26
C LEU A 9 -33.13 63.92 4.66
N LEU A 10 -32.19 63.23 4.00
CA LEU A 10 -32.39 61.85 3.49
C LEU A 10 -31.48 60.80 4.16
N PHE A 11 -30.69 61.19 5.17
CA PHE A 11 -29.79 60.28 5.91
C PHE A 11 -30.25 60.01 7.36
N ILE A 12 -31.41 60.54 7.78
CA ILE A 12 -31.98 60.34 9.13
C ILE A 12 -33.25 59.46 9.11
N THR A 13 -33.73 59.03 7.94
CA THR A 13 -34.94 58.17 7.81
C THR A 13 -34.67 56.74 7.34
N LEU A 14 -33.40 56.31 7.24
CA LEU A 14 -33.03 54.91 6.94
C LEU A 14 -32.17 54.23 8.03
N ALA A 15 -32.13 54.81 9.24
CA ALA A 15 -31.48 54.25 10.43
C ALA A 15 -32.49 54.03 11.56
N GLY A 16 -33.71 53.59 11.21
CA GLY A 16 -34.84 53.47 12.14
C GLY A 16 -35.63 52.15 12.07
N LEU A 17 -35.09 51.11 11.41
CA LEU A 17 -35.71 49.77 11.36
C LEU A 17 -34.69 48.65 11.59
N THR A 18 -33.86 48.79 12.61
CA THR A 18 -33.34 47.66 13.39
C THR A 18 -33.33 48.09 14.86
N SER A 19 -34.52 48.36 15.39
CA SER A 19 -34.69 48.22 16.83
C SER A 19 -34.43 46.77 17.17
N CYS A 20 -33.30 46.49 17.83
CA CYS A 20 -33.14 45.29 18.63
C CYS A 20 -34.34 45.23 19.57
N VAL A 21 -35.33 44.41 19.24
CA VAL A 21 -36.26 43.92 20.24
C VAL A 21 -35.44 42.94 21.06
N SER A 22 -34.77 43.45 22.10
CA SER A 22 -34.46 42.63 23.27
C SER A 22 -35.83 42.24 23.82
N GLY A 23 -36.32 41.07 23.41
CA GLY A 23 -37.49 40.48 24.00
C GLY A 23 -37.21 40.33 25.49
N ASP A 24 -37.94 41.09 26.31
CA ASP A 24 -38.03 40.85 27.74
C ASP A 24 -38.41 39.37 27.91
N GLY A 25 -37.43 38.58 28.36
CA GLY A 25 -37.65 37.20 28.76
C GLY A 25 -38.72 37.19 29.84
N ARG A 26 -39.92 36.75 29.50
CA ARG A 26 -40.91 36.35 30.50
C ARG A 26 -40.24 35.29 31.37
N LYS A 27 -40.23 35.51 32.69
CA LYS A 27 -39.74 34.54 33.68
C LYS A 27 -40.26 33.14 33.34
N GLY A 28 -39.35 32.23 32.99
CA GLY A 28 -39.66 30.81 32.75
C GLY A 28 -39.73 30.35 31.28
N LYS A 29 -39.20 31.11 30.30
CA LYS A 29 -39.04 30.60 28.92
C LYS A 29 -37.58 30.68 28.47
N PRO A 30 -37.04 29.63 27.81
CA PRO A 30 -35.71 29.71 27.19
C PRO A 30 -35.67 30.80 26.13
N VAL A 31 -34.57 31.54 26.10
CA VAL A 31 -34.28 32.49 25.03
C VAL A 31 -33.51 31.73 23.97
N ILE A 32 -34.16 31.43 22.84
CA ILE A 32 -33.56 30.71 21.71
C ILE A 32 -33.24 31.71 20.60
N LYS A 33 -32.06 31.62 19.99
CA LYS A 33 -31.68 32.40 18.81
C LYS A 33 -32.03 31.59 17.56
N SER A 34 -33.11 31.95 16.87
CA SER A 34 -33.46 31.41 15.55
C SER A 34 -34.03 32.52 14.66
N SER A 35 -33.74 32.46 13.35
CA SER A 35 -34.30 33.35 12.34
C SER A 35 -35.72 32.97 11.90
N ASN A 36 -36.21 31.78 12.28
CA ASN A 36 -37.47 31.20 11.78
C ASN A 36 -38.54 30.96 12.86
N GLN A 37 -38.27 31.25 14.13
CA GLN A 37 -39.24 30.96 15.19
C GLN A 37 -40.47 31.90 15.17
N GLY A 38 -41.65 31.29 15.03
CA GLY A 38 -42.93 31.95 15.30
C GLY A 38 -43.07 32.33 16.78
N SER A 39 -43.86 33.37 17.07
CA SER A 39 -44.09 33.80 18.45
C SER A 39 -44.81 32.70 19.26
N GLY A 40 -44.09 31.98 20.12
CA GLY A 40 -44.68 30.96 21.00
C GLY A 40 -44.02 29.58 20.97
N ALA A 41 -43.03 29.36 20.11
CA ALA A 41 -42.29 28.10 19.99
C ALA A 41 -41.76 27.60 21.35
N LEU A 42 -41.90 26.28 21.59
CA LEU A 42 -41.36 25.58 22.75
C LEU A 42 -40.01 24.89 22.46
N GLY A 43 -39.59 24.86 21.19
CA GLY A 43 -38.34 24.27 20.71
C GLY A 43 -37.95 24.81 19.33
N CYS A 44 -37.11 24.09 18.58
CA CYS A 44 -36.66 24.51 17.25
C CYS A 44 -37.66 24.22 16.12
N GLU A 45 -38.81 23.60 16.42
CA GLU A 45 -39.85 23.27 15.44
C GLU A 45 -39.28 22.46 14.27
N ASP A 46 -39.23 23.03 13.06
CA ASP A 46 -38.70 22.39 11.85
C ASP A 46 -37.17 22.46 11.72
N ASP A 47 -36.48 23.15 12.64
CA ASP A 47 -35.02 23.28 12.68
C ASP A 47 -34.40 22.30 13.71
N PHE A 48 -33.10 22.01 13.57
CA PHE A 48 -32.33 21.20 14.52
C PHE A 48 -31.89 22.03 15.73
N PHE A 49 -31.88 21.42 16.92
CA PHE A 49 -31.34 22.04 18.13
C PHE A 49 -29.85 21.75 18.27
N LEU A 50 -29.01 22.79 18.44
CA LEU A 50 -27.58 22.63 18.64
C LEU A 50 -27.25 22.50 20.14
N LEU A 51 -27.11 21.25 20.61
CA LEU A 51 -26.98 20.96 22.03
C LEU A 51 -25.74 21.60 22.67
N SER A 52 -24.62 21.65 21.95
CA SER A 52 -23.34 22.19 22.45
C SER A 52 -23.39 23.68 22.81
N THR A 53 -24.35 24.44 22.26
CA THR A 53 -24.55 25.86 22.58
C THR A 53 -25.69 26.12 23.56
N GLY A 54 -26.64 25.17 23.67
CA GLY A 54 -27.77 25.24 24.60
C GLY A 54 -28.84 26.30 24.31
N ASP A 55 -28.69 27.11 23.24
CA ASP A 55 -29.60 28.24 22.95
C ASP A 55 -29.85 28.52 21.46
N THR A 56 -29.38 27.65 20.55
CA THR A 56 -29.38 27.94 19.11
C THR A 56 -30.08 26.85 18.30
N CYS A 57 -30.90 27.27 17.31
CA CYS A 57 -31.47 26.37 16.30
C CYS A 57 -30.77 26.57 14.96
N VAL A 58 -30.54 25.48 14.24
CA VAL A 58 -29.83 25.45 12.96
C VAL A 58 -30.62 24.64 11.93
N THR A 59 -30.62 25.09 10.67
CA THR A 59 -31.31 24.38 9.58
C THR A 59 -30.56 23.12 9.13
N GLU A 60 -29.26 23.06 9.38
CA GLU A 60 -28.36 21.93 9.13
C GLU A 60 -27.32 21.89 10.26
N CYS A 61 -26.85 20.70 10.63
CA CYS A 61 -25.83 20.57 11.66
C CYS A 61 -24.49 21.17 11.18
N PRO A 62 -23.87 22.08 11.96
CA PRO A 62 -22.57 22.67 11.61
C PRO A 62 -21.45 21.61 11.57
N GLU A 63 -20.34 21.94 10.89
CA GLU A 63 -19.16 21.09 10.80
C GLU A 63 -18.66 20.67 12.20
N GLY A 64 -18.39 19.36 12.38
CA GLY A 64 -18.03 18.77 13.68
C GLY A 64 -19.23 18.34 14.53
N THR A 65 -20.45 18.40 13.99
CA THR A 65 -21.67 17.91 14.63
C THR A 65 -22.51 17.07 13.67
N SER A 66 -23.25 16.10 14.20
CA SER A 66 -24.17 15.25 13.44
C SER A 66 -25.52 15.13 14.15
N ILE A 67 -26.54 14.70 13.39
CA ILE A 67 -27.89 14.49 13.95
C ILE A 67 -27.82 13.27 14.88
N ALA A 68 -28.19 13.47 16.14
CA ALA A 68 -28.22 12.42 17.16
C ALA A 68 -29.09 11.23 16.71
N SER A 69 -28.57 10.01 16.91
CA SER A 69 -29.40 8.81 16.78
C SER A 69 -30.42 8.75 17.93
N ALA A 70 -31.45 7.90 17.80
CA ALA A 70 -32.44 7.73 18.86
C ALA A 70 -31.84 7.21 20.17
N GLU A 71 -30.74 6.46 20.10
CA GLU A 71 -30.01 5.95 21.28
C GLU A 71 -29.17 7.06 21.92
N ASP A 72 -28.40 7.82 21.14
CA ASP A 72 -27.58 8.93 21.63
C ASP A 72 -28.44 10.03 22.26
N LEU A 73 -29.59 10.33 21.65
CA LEU A 73 -30.52 11.33 22.16
C LEU A 73 -31.12 10.92 23.51
N ALA A 74 -31.44 9.64 23.70
CA ALA A 74 -31.96 9.15 24.98
C ALA A 74 -30.92 9.27 26.10
N GLU A 75 -29.67 8.88 25.83
CA GLU A 75 -28.56 8.99 26.78
C GLU A 75 -28.28 10.46 27.16
N LEU A 76 -28.24 11.35 26.18
CA LEU A 76 -27.99 12.78 26.41
C LEU A 76 -29.13 13.45 27.19
N LEU A 77 -30.39 13.11 26.92
CA LEU A 77 -31.53 13.67 27.66
C LEU A 77 -31.63 13.14 29.10
N GLU A 78 -31.16 11.92 29.37
CA GLU A 78 -31.02 11.42 30.74
C GLU A 78 -29.93 12.17 31.51
N GLY A 79 -28.81 12.51 30.85
CA GLY A 79 -27.67 13.24 31.43
C GLY A 79 -27.79 14.77 31.49
N GLU A 80 -28.69 15.38 30.71
CA GLU A 80 -28.88 16.83 30.69
C GLU A 80 -29.50 17.31 32.02
N GLU A 81 -28.90 18.32 32.67
CA GLU A 81 -29.41 18.86 33.93
C GLU A 81 -30.36 20.06 33.69
N ASN A 82 -30.29 20.68 32.52
CA ASN A 82 -31.12 21.80 32.16
C ASN A 82 -32.45 21.34 31.55
N GLU A 83 -33.51 21.35 32.37
CA GLU A 83 -34.88 21.00 31.96
C GLU A 83 -35.38 21.79 30.73
N SER A 84 -34.85 23.00 30.54
CA SER A 84 -35.15 23.82 29.38
C SER A 84 -34.55 23.27 28.10
N ASN A 85 -33.33 22.72 28.16
CA ASN A 85 -32.68 22.08 27.01
C ASN A 85 -33.38 20.79 26.63
N LYS A 86 -33.85 20.01 27.63
CA LYS A 86 -34.66 18.81 27.39
C LYS A 86 -35.95 19.15 26.63
N THR A 87 -36.66 20.15 27.12
CA THR A 87 -37.91 20.60 26.49
C THR A 87 -37.68 21.08 25.06
N ILE A 88 -36.57 21.77 24.78
CA ILE A 88 -36.25 22.24 23.42
C ILE A 88 -35.90 21.06 22.51
N ALA A 89 -35.03 20.16 22.96
CA ALA A 89 -34.60 18.99 22.23
C ALA A 89 -35.79 18.08 21.84
N GLU A 90 -36.75 17.87 22.76
CA GLU A 90 -37.98 17.11 22.49
C GLU A 90 -38.93 17.78 21.49
N ASN A 91 -38.85 19.10 21.33
CA ASN A 91 -39.70 19.90 20.45
C ASN A 91 -38.96 20.44 19.21
N SER A 92 -37.94 19.71 18.75
CA SER A 92 -37.13 20.00 17.55
C SER A 92 -37.16 18.81 16.59
N ILE A 93 -36.96 19.03 15.28
CA ILE A 93 -36.96 17.94 14.29
C ILE A 93 -35.80 16.94 14.48
N GLY A 94 -34.75 17.39 15.15
CA GLY A 94 -33.61 16.59 15.60
C GLY A 94 -32.66 17.43 16.44
N VAL A 95 -31.63 16.79 17.00
CA VAL A 95 -30.62 17.46 17.82
C VAL A 95 -29.26 17.24 17.17
N CYS A 96 -28.53 18.33 16.93
CA CYS A 96 -27.13 18.27 16.52
C CYS A 96 -26.28 18.06 17.77
N ILE A 97 -25.52 16.98 17.77
CA ILE A 97 -24.58 16.59 18.82
C ILE A 97 -23.17 16.63 18.25
N ASP A 98 -22.18 16.90 19.11
CA ASP A 98 -20.79 16.87 18.70
C ASP A 98 -20.43 15.46 18.21
N ASP A 99 -19.70 15.38 17.09
CA ASP A 99 -19.31 14.09 16.52
C ASP A 99 -18.48 13.30 17.55
N LYS A 100 -18.90 12.06 17.83
CA LYS A 100 -18.14 11.17 18.71
C LYS A 100 -16.74 10.98 18.13
N ILE A 101 -15.72 11.33 18.92
CA ILE A 101 -14.32 11.07 18.54
C ILE A 101 -14.16 9.57 18.48
N THR A 102 -13.87 9.03 17.30
CA THR A 102 -13.56 7.60 17.13
C THR A 102 -12.05 7.41 17.04
N ARG A 103 -11.54 6.28 17.54
CA ARG A 103 -10.13 5.94 17.31
C ARG A 103 -9.90 5.72 15.81
N PRO A 104 -9.06 6.54 15.16
CA PRO A 104 -8.87 6.41 13.74
C PRO A 104 -8.03 5.16 13.43
N THR A 105 -8.35 4.54 12.30
CA THR A 105 -7.62 3.39 11.74
C THR A 105 -6.61 3.87 10.70
N ASP A 106 -5.49 3.16 10.57
CA ASP A 106 -4.40 3.42 9.62
C ASP A 106 -3.64 4.75 9.82
N GLU A 107 -3.85 5.43 10.96
CA GLU A 107 -3.16 6.66 11.37
C GLU A 107 -1.95 6.41 12.29
N ILE A 108 -1.67 5.16 12.63
CA ILE A 108 -0.45 4.74 13.33
C ILE A 108 0.50 4.12 12.31
N PHE A 109 1.58 4.84 11.99
CA PHE A 109 2.58 4.41 11.01
C PHE A 109 3.77 3.77 11.71
N ILE A 110 4.01 2.49 11.42
CA ILE A 110 5.17 1.77 11.96
C ILE A 110 6.43 2.26 11.24
N LYS A 111 7.41 2.76 11.98
CA LYS A 111 8.70 3.14 11.41
C LYS A 111 9.48 1.90 11.02
N LYS A 112 10.30 2.01 9.97
CA LYS A 112 11.04 0.88 9.41
C LYS A 112 12.22 0.42 10.27
N ASP A 113 12.56 1.14 11.34
CA ASP A 113 13.69 0.90 12.24
C ASP A 113 13.34 0.01 13.45
N PHE A 114 12.22 -0.72 13.40
CA PHE A 114 11.85 -1.62 14.49
C PHE A 114 12.86 -2.76 14.63
N CYS A 115 13.16 -3.14 15.87
CA CYS A 115 14.18 -4.15 16.14
C CYS A 115 13.70 -5.13 17.18
N ALA A 116 14.00 -6.41 17.00
CA ALA A 116 13.87 -7.38 18.07
C ALA A 116 15.26 -7.75 18.56
N CYS A 117 15.42 -7.75 19.88
CA CYS A 117 16.71 -8.01 20.50
C CYS A 117 16.59 -9.11 21.53
N LYS A 118 17.68 -9.85 21.68
CA LYS A 118 17.90 -10.81 22.75
C LYS A 118 19.38 -10.80 23.10
N ALA A 119 19.71 -10.67 24.38
CA ALA A 119 21.07 -10.69 24.91
C ALA A 119 22.07 -9.81 24.13
N GLY A 120 21.65 -8.60 23.75
CA GLY A 120 22.52 -7.64 23.09
C GLY A 120 22.68 -7.80 21.57
N VAL A 121 21.99 -8.78 20.95
CA VAL A 121 22.07 -9.00 19.48
C VAL A 121 20.67 -9.07 18.85
N PRO A 122 20.56 -8.93 17.51
CA PRO A 122 19.30 -9.06 16.79
C PRO A 122 18.66 -10.46 16.90
N ASP A 123 17.33 -10.49 17.06
CA ASP A 123 16.48 -11.70 17.00
C ASP A 123 15.56 -11.66 15.75
N ILE A 124 15.60 -10.59 14.95
CA ILE A 124 14.88 -10.44 13.68
C ILE A 124 15.78 -9.86 12.58
N ILE A 125 15.35 -9.98 11.33
CA ILE A 125 16.04 -9.44 10.15
C ILE A 125 15.61 -7.97 9.91
N ASN A 126 16.29 -7.00 10.53
CA ASN A 126 16.04 -5.58 10.26
C ASN A 126 17.22 -4.62 10.59
N ASN A 127 18.47 -5.04 10.35
CA ASN A 127 19.69 -4.22 10.58
C ASN A 127 19.74 -3.62 12.01
N CYS A 128 19.68 -4.50 13.00
CA CYS A 128 19.42 -4.15 14.38
C CYS A 128 20.65 -4.22 15.28
N GLU A 129 21.84 -4.46 14.72
CA GLU A 129 23.07 -4.77 15.44
C GLU A 129 23.44 -3.62 16.39
N SER A 130 23.46 -2.39 15.86
CA SER A 130 23.78 -1.19 16.64
C SER A 130 22.73 -0.89 17.70
N PHE A 131 21.45 -1.10 17.38
CA PHE A 131 20.36 -0.88 18.33
C PHE A 131 20.41 -1.92 19.45
N CYS A 132 20.48 -3.20 19.10
CA CYS A 132 20.47 -4.32 20.05
C CYS A 132 21.72 -4.37 20.93
N ALA A 133 22.88 -3.91 20.47
CA ALA A 133 24.09 -3.79 21.30
C ALA A 133 23.87 -2.92 22.56
N SER A 134 22.92 -1.98 22.50
CA SER A 134 22.54 -1.13 23.63
C SER A 134 21.41 -1.73 24.51
N GLN A 135 20.80 -2.84 24.11
CA GLN A 135 19.67 -3.45 24.80
C GLN A 135 20.10 -4.67 25.63
N THR A 136 19.79 -4.66 26.93
CA THR A 136 20.13 -5.74 27.87
C THR A 136 18.94 -6.64 28.18
N VAL A 137 18.17 -7.03 27.17
CA VAL A 137 16.97 -7.88 27.34
C VAL A 137 17.31 -9.36 27.14
N ASP A 138 17.02 -10.21 28.13
CA ASP A 138 17.32 -11.65 28.06
C ASP A 138 16.28 -12.45 27.25
N THR A 139 15.08 -11.89 27.10
CA THR A 139 13.99 -12.46 26.31
C THR A 139 13.89 -11.77 24.95
N PRO A 140 13.56 -12.52 23.86
CA PRO A 140 13.25 -11.96 22.56
C PRO A 140 12.17 -10.87 22.67
N THR A 141 12.59 -9.62 22.51
CA THR A 141 11.71 -8.46 22.71
C THR A 141 11.76 -7.60 21.46
N LEU A 142 10.60 -7.38 20.84
CA LEU A 142 10.41 -6.45 19.74
C LEU A 142 10.27 -5.03 20.30
N PHE A 143 10.95 -4.08 19.67
CA PHE A 143 10.95 -2.65 19.95
C PHE A 143 10.49 -1.94 18.68
N VAL A 144 9.41 -1.17 18.77
CA VAL A 144 8.80 -0.53 17.61
C VAL A 144 8.58 0.94 17.89
N ASN A 145 9.10 1.79 17.00
CA ASN A 145 8.80 3.21 16.98
C ASN A 145 7.68 3.49 15.98
N THR A 146 6.80 4.44 16.32
CA THR A 146 5.71 4.85 15.43
C THR A 146 5.79 6.34 15.10
N THR A 147 5.18 6.69 13.97
CA THR A 147 4.80 8.06 13.63
C THR A 147 3.28 8.13 13.66
N LEU A 148 2.73 9.21 14.19
CA LEU A 148 1.29 9.42 14.27
C LEU A 148 0.84 10.28 13.10
N GLY A 149 -0.35 10.01 12.57
CA GLY A 149 -0.98 10.89 11.62
C GLY A 149 -1.73 12.05 12.29
N PRO A 150 -2.14 13.07 11.50
CA PRO A 150 -2.70 14.31 12.04
C PRO A 150 -3.93 14.11 12.91
N ASN A 151 -4.78 13.12 12.57
CA ASN A 151 -6.00 12.79 13.30
C ASN A 151 -5.76 12.23 14.71
N VAL A 152 -4.55 11.72 14.97
CA VAL A 152 -4.12 11.27 16.29
C VAL A 152 -3.28 12.37 16.95
N GLU A 153 -2.28 12.89 16.25
CA GLU A 153 -1.30 13.84 16.82
C GLU A 153 -1.92 15.17 17.25
N LEU A 154 -2.89 15.69 16.48
CA LEU A 154 -3.53 16.98 16.76
C LEU A 154 -4.76 16.86 17.67
N ASN A 155 -5.18 15.64 18.01
CA ASN A 155 -6.33 15.41 18.87
C ASN A 155 -5.90 15.41 20.35
N GLU A 156 -6.54 16.25 21.17
CA GLU A 156 -6.16 16.43 22.59
C GLU A 156 -6.37 15.18 23.46
N GLU A 157 -7.39 14.36 23.14
CA GLU A 157 -7.69 13.09 23.81
C GLU A 157 -6.72 11.98 23.38
N LEU A 158 -6.28 11.97 22.12
CA LEU A 158 -5.35 10.99 21.57
C LEU A 158 -3.90 11.47 21.70
N GLY A 159 -3.35 12.30 20.81
CA GLY A 159 -2.06 12.98 20.95
C GLY A 159 -0.77 12.13 21.03
N SER A 160 -0.83 10.89 21.48
CA SER A 160 0.28 9.93 21.58
C SER A 160 -0.20 8.50 21.32
N LEU A 161 0.72 7.57 21.05
CA LEU A 161 0.39 6.14 20.93
C LEU A 161 -0.15 5.58 22.25
N ASP A 162 0.46 5.98 23.38
CA ASP A 162 0.01 5.58 24.72
C ASP A 162 -1.48 5.88 24.93
N LYS A 163 -1.87 7.13 24.73
CA LYS A 163 -3.27 7.56 24.86
C LYS A 163 -4.17 6.91 23.81
N TRP A 164 -3.71 6.78 22.56
CA TRP A 164 -4.43 6.04 21.53
C TRP A 164 -4.63 4.55 21.86
N CYS A 165 -3.81 3.96 22.71
CA CYS A 165 -3.97 2.57 23.14
C CYS A 165 -4.69 2.40 24.48
N ASN A 166 -4.56 3.37 25.40
CA ASN A 166 -4.87 3.17 26.81
C ASN A 166 -5.82 4.22 27.42
N SER A 167 -6.07 5.36 26.76
CA SER A 167 -6.96 6.41 27.30
C SER A 167 -8.37 6.23 26.79
N GLU A 168 -9.36 6.23 27.68
CA GLU A 168 -10.78 6.34 27.30
C GLU A 168 -11.01 7.67 26.58
N ILE A 169 -11.82 7.63 25.51
CA ILE A 169 -12.19 8.78 24.70
C ILE A 169 -13.71 8.91 24.71
N SER A 170 -14.23 10.00 24.17
CA SER A 170 -15.67 10.28 24.12
C SER A 170 -16.43 9.43 23.08
N ASP A 171 -16.07 8.14 22.92
CA ASP A 171 -16.70 7.17 22.00
C ASP A 171 -17.73 6.25 22.67
N GLY A 172 -17.84 6.30 24.01
CA GLY A 172 -18.73 5.44 24.79
C GLY A 172 -18.17 4.03 25.04
N LEU A 173 -16.90 3.78 24.71
CA LEU A 173 -16.22 2.52 24.99
C LEU A 173 -15.30 2.65 26.22
N THR A 174 -15.19 1.58 27.01
CA THR A 174 -14.40 1.58 28.27
C THR A 174 -13.28 0.54 28.23
N GLY A 175 -12.21 0.80 28.96
CA GLY A 175 -11.06 -0.10 29.08
C GLY A 175 -10.28 -0.38 27.78
N PRO A 176 -9.85 0.65 27.01
CA PRO A 176 -9.06 0.45 25.81
C PRO A 176 -7.71 -0.20 26.12
N ALA A 177 -7.30 -1.12 25.25
CA ALA A 177 -6.00 -1.77 25.32
C ALA A 177 -5.56 -2.25 23.94
N CYS A 178 -4.30 -1.98 23.61
CA CYS A 178 -3.68 -2.47 22.38
C CYS A 178 -3.07 -3.86 22.53
N PHE A 179 -3.12 -4.61 21.44
CA PHE A 179 -2.45 -5.89 21.27
C PHE A 179 -1.75 -5.93 19.91
N LEU A 180 -0.66 -6.67 19.83
CA LEU A 180 -0.01 -6.98 18.57
C LEU A 180 -0.65 -8.24 17.99
N GLU A 181 -1.55 -8.06 17.03
CA GLU A 181 -2.19 -9.14 16.29
C GLU A 181 -1.20 -9.66 15.24
N LEU A 182 -0.91 -10.96 15.29
CA LEU A 182 0.05 -11.64 14.43
C LEU A 182 -0.67 -12.69 13.58
N TYR A 183 -0.59 -12.52 12.27
CA TYR A 183 -1.08 -13.51 11.31
C TYR A 183 0.08 -14.29 10.72
N ASP A 184 -0.02 -15.62 10.75
CA ASP A 184 1.06 -16.54 10.35
C ASP A 184 0.80 -17.30 9.03
N GLY A 185 -0.24 -16.89 8.30
CA GLY A 185 -0.74 -17.55 7.09
C GLY A 185 -1.88 -18.54 7.32
N ASN A 186 -2.03 -19.07 8.55
CA ASN A 186 -3.07 -20.06 8.90
C ASN A 186 -4.05 -19.54 9.95
N GLY A 187 -3.59 -18.69 10.86
CA GLY A 187 -4.41 -18.12 11.92
C GLY A 187 -3.80 -16.87 12.54
N THR A 188 -4.56 -16.25 13.44
CA THR A 188 -4.16 -15.05 14.17
C THR A 188 -3.90 -15.38 15.64
N SER A 189 -2.85 -14.81 16.20
CA SER A 189 -2.60 -14.78 17.65
C SER A 189 -2.34 -13.35 18.12
N ASP A 190 -2.56 -13.10 19.41
CA ASP A 190 -2.33 -11.79 20.00
C ASP A 190 -1.19 -11.84 21.00
N LEU A 191 -0.31 -10.83 20.94
CA LEU A 191 0.68 -10.58 21.98
C LEU A 191 0.34 -9.28 22.70
N SER A 192 0.51 -9.28 24.03
CA SER A 192 0.45 -8.05 24.81
C SER A 192 1.58 -7.12 24.39
N VAL A 193 1.29 -5.82 24.33
CA VAL A 193 2.28 -4.78 24.10
C VAL A 193 2.47 -3.93 25.36
N GLU A 194 3.68 -3.45 25.56
CA GLU A 194 4.03 -2.51 26.62
C GLU A 194 4.29 -1.15 26.00
N ILE A 195 3.54 -0.14 26.44
CA ILE A 195 3.67 1.24 25.97
C ILE A 195 3.98 2.11 27.20
N ALA A 196 5.08 2.86 27.15
CA ALA A 196 5.42 3.78 28.22
C ALA A 196 4.52 5.02 28.16
N SER A 197 4.25 5.63 29.32
CA SER A 197 3.35 6.78 29.38
C SER A 197 3.82 7.93 28.50
N GLY A 198 2.93 8.46 27.67
CA GLY A 198 3.21 9.52 26.70
C GLY A 198 4.10 9.10 25.52
N SER A 199 4.43 7.81 25.36
CA SER A 199 5.32 7.33 24.31
C SER A 199 4.62 7.14 22.97
N ASN A 200 5.41 7.23 21.90
CA ASN A 200 5.06 6.82 20.53
C ASN A 200 5.85 5.57 20.10
N SER A 201 6.13 4.70 21.06
CA SER A 201 6.82 3.44 20.85
C SER A 201 6.27 2.38 21.78
N PHE A 202 6.35 1.12 21.33
CA PHE A 202 5.89 -0.02 22.10
C PHE A 202 6.91 -1.15 22.07
N LYS A 203 6.80 -2.04 23.06
CA LYS A 203 7.56 -3.27 23.14
C LYS A 203 6.62 -4.48 23.15
N ALA A 204 7.06 -5.60 22.61
CA ALA A 204 6.31 -6.85 22.68
C ALA A 204 7.25 -8.03 22.90
N ASN A 205 6.89 -8.93 23.81
CA ASN A 205 7.64 -10.17 24.00
C ASN A 205 7.23 -11.17 22.90
N ILE A 206 8.18 -11.53 22.04
CA ILE A 206 7.96 -12.39 20.87
C ILE A 206 8.51 -13.81 21.07
N SER A 207 8.86 -14.19 22.30
CA SER A 207 9.42 -15.50 22.63
C SER A 207 8.56 -16.69 22.20
N SER A 208 7.24 -16.52 22.17
CA SER A 208 6.27 -17.54 21.77
C SER A 208 6.23 -17.81 20.26
N LEU A 209 6.81 -16.92 19.44
CA LEU A 209 6.81 -17.05 17.99
C LEU A 209 7.89 -18.03 17.52
N ALA A 210 7.59 -18.78 16.47
CA ALA A 210 8.54 -19.72 15.89
C ALA A 210 9.67 -18.97 15.17
N LEU A 211 10.89 -19.52 15.27
CA LEU A 211 12.02 -19.10 14.43
C LEU A 211 11.76 -19.43 12.97
N ASN A 212 12.34 -18.65 12.07
CA ASN A 212 12.27 -18.84 10.62
C ASN A 212 10.83 -18.90 10.07
N LYS A 213 9.90 -18.24 10.76
CA LYS A 213 8.52 -18.02 10.32
C LYS A 213 8.23 -16.53 10.27
N THR A 214 7.66 -16.09 9.15
CA THR A 214 7.27 -14.69 8.95
C THR A 214 5.85 -14.50 9.47
N TYR A 215 5.65 -13.44 10.24
CA TYR A 215 4.36 -13.02 10.77
C TYR A 215 4.03 -11.63 10.23
N VAL A 216 2.77 -11.44 9.83
CA VAL A 216 2.22 -10.11 9.55
C VAL A 216 1.64 -9.57 10.85
N ALA A 217 2.30 -8.56 11.40
CA ALA A 217 1.98 -7.93 12.66
C ALA A 217 1.16 -6.66 12.44
N THR A 218 0.11 -6.46 13.23
CA THR A 218 -0.72 -5.26 13.23
C THR A 218 -0.99 -4.86 14.66
N LEU A 219 -0.72 -3.60 15.01
CA LEU A 219 -1.12 -3.08 16.31
C LEU A 219 -2.61 -2.77 16.27
N LYS A 220 -3.38 -3.32 17.22
CA LYS A 220 -4.84 -3.22 17.21
C LYS A 220 -5.39 -2.99 18.60
N GLU A 221 -6.29 -2.03 18.74
CA GLU A 221 -7.05 -1.81 19.96
C GLU A 221 -8.16 -2.87 20.05
N LYS A 222 -8.13 -3.70 21.10
CA LYS A 222 -9.11 -4.77 21.33
C LYS A 222 -9.74 -4.72 22.72
N GLY A 223 -9.18 -3.96 23.66
CA GLY A 223 -9.67 -3.89 25.04
C GLY A 223 -11.08 -3.34 25.11
N SER A 224 -11.34 -2.22 24.43
CA SER A 224 -12.64 -1.54 24.42
C SER A 224 -13.58 -2.04 23.32
N GLY A 225 -13.03 -2.73 22.32
CA GLY A 225 -13.77 -3.26 21.17
C GLY A 225 -13.82 -2.32 19.96
N SER A 226 -13.10 -1.19 19.97
CA SER A 226 -13.05 -0.25 18.83
C SER A 226 -12.48 -0.91 17.56
N ASN A 227 -11.60 -1.91 17.73
CA ASN A 227 -10.92 -2.62 16.64
C ASN A 227 -10.09 -1.72 15.72
N ALA A 228 -9.80 -0.48 16.14
CA ALA A 228 -8.93 0.43 15.43
C ALA A 228 -7.53 -0.17 15.31
N LYS A 229 -6.90 -0.02 14.14
CA LYS A 229 -5.65 -0.72 13.82
C LYS A 229 -4.62 0.19 13.16
N SER A 230 -3.35 -0.16 13.33
CA SER A 230 -2.23 0.42 12.58
C SER A 230 -2.13 -0.19 11.19
N LYS A 231 -1.22 0.34 10.38
CA LYS A 231 -0.71 -0.40 9.21
C LYS A 231 0.04 -1.64 9.67
N SER A 232 -0.10 -2.72 8.89
CA SER A 232 0.60 -3.97 9.15
C SER A 232 2.07 -3.90 8.73
N PHE A 233 2.92 -4.66 9.40
CA PHE A 233 4.35 -4.81 9.10
C PHE A 233 4.77 -6.26 9.30
N GLN A 234 5.90 -6.66 8.73
CA GLN A 234 6.36 -8.04 8.81
C GLN A 234 7.48 -8.19 9.83
N ILE A 235 7.42 -9.26 10.60
CA ILE A 235 8.52 -9.69 11.47
C ILE A 235 8.83 -11.16 11.21
N ARG A 236 10.12 -11.51 11.22
CA ARG A 236 10.58 -12.88 11.12
C ARG A 236 11.71 -13.08 12.12
N ARG A 237 11.53 -14.01 13.04
CA ARG A 237 12.54 -14.35 14.02
C ARG A 237 13.65 -15.21 13.40
N ILE A 238 14.89 -14.99 13.80
CA ILE A 238 16.06 -15.76 13.36
C ILE A 238 16.77 -16.39 14.56
N GLU A 239 17.61 -17.39 14.28
CA GLU A 239 18.43 -18.02 15.31
C GLU A 239 19.52 -17.04 15.78
N TYR A 240 19.66 -16.94 17.10
CA TYR A 240 20.61 -16.06 17.77
C TYR A 240 22.04 -16.58 17.58
N SER A 241 22.92 -15.79 16.94
CA SER A 241 24.36 -16.06 16.87
C SER A 241 25.14 -15.02 17.67
N THR A 242 26.10 -15.49 18.47
CA THR A 242 27.08 -14.67 19.22
C THR A 242 28.44 -14.63 18.52
N GLY A 243 28.56 -15.24 17.35
CA GLY A 243 29.77 -15.28 16.55
C GLY A 243 29.85 -14.11 15.57
N ASN A 244 31.07 -13.62 15.32
CA ASN A 244 31.41 -12.75 14.18
C ASN A 244 31.29 -13.51 12.84
N ASP A 245 30.18 -14.21 12.62
CA ASP A 245 29.93 -14.93 11.38
C ASP A 245 29.18 -13.99 10.43
N ASN A 246 29.77 -13.82 9.25
CA ASN A 246 29.29 -12.96 8.16
C ASN A 246 27.77 -13.16 7.92
N ASP A 247 27.01 -12.07 7.82
CA ASP A 247 25.60 -11.97 7.38
C ASP A 247 24.91 -13.29 6.96
N GLU A 248 24.52 -14.11 7.94
CA GLU A 248 23.79 -15.38 7.74
C GLU A 248 22.28 -15.17 7.47
N ALA A 249 21.80 -13.92 7.47
CA ALA A 249 20.40 -13.63 7.18
C ALA A 249 20.08 -13.87 5.69
N PRO A 250 18.88 -14.37 5.34
CA PRO A 250 18.45 -14.45 3.95
C PRO A 250 18.63 -13.15 3.16
N LEU A 251 18.85 -13.27 1.85
CA LEU A 251 18.95 -12.13 0.93
C LEU A 251 17.73 -11.23 1.04
N LYS A 252 17.98 -9.92 1.14
CA LYS A 252 16.93 -8.92 1.32
C LYS A 252 16.01 -8.91 0.10
N ILE A 253 14.70 -8.86 0.34
CA ILE A 253 13.67 -8.87 -0.70
C ILE A 253 13.09 -7.46 -0.84
N MET A 254 12.94 -7.00 -2.08
CA MET A 254 12.33 -5.74 -2.46
C MET A 254 11.02 -6.01 -3.22
N PRO A 255 9.85 -5.57 -2.69
CA PRO A 255 8.60 -5.64 -3.42
C PRO A 255 8.60 -4.65 -4.59
N ILE A 256 8.17 -5.12 -5.75
CA ILE A 256 8.05 -4.36 -6.99
C ILE A 256 6.57 -4.18 -7.32
N SER A 257 6.16 -2.93 -7.48
CA SER A 257 4.79 -2.58 -7.86
C SER A 257 4.70 -2.45 -9.38
N GLN A 258 3.52 -2.75 -9.92
CA GLN A 258 3.15 -2.48 -11.32
C GLN A 258 2.18 -1.30 -11.33
N TYR A 259 2.30 -0.43 -12.32
CA TYR A 259 1.28 0.58 -12.60
C TYR A 259 1.14 0.77 -14.11
N THR A 260 0.09 1.46 -14.53
CA THR A 260 -0.21 1.71 -15.93
C THR A 260 -0.04 3.19 -16.26
N CYS A 261 0.51 3.49 -17.42
CA CYS A 261 0.29 4.78 -18.08
C CYS A 261 -0.58 4.59 -19.32
N LEU A 262 -1.34 5.63 -19.64
CA LEU A 262 -2.19 5.66 -20.81
C LEU A 262 -1.57 6.60 -21.84
N THR A 263 -1.38 6.10 -23.05
CA THR A 263 -1.12 6.92 -24.23
C THR A 263 -2.41 7.07 -25.03
N ARG A 264 -2.90 8.30 -25.16
CA ARG A 264 -4.09 8.66 -25.93
C ARG A 264 -3.71 8.95 -27.36
N ALA A 265 -4.63 8.66 -28.26
CA ALA A 265 -4.64 9.21 -29.60
C ALA A 265 -5.90 10.07 -29.79
N GLY A 266 -5.74 11.17 -30.51
CA GLY A 266 -6.83 12.11 -30.75
C GLY A 266 -6.31 13.46 -31.24
N THR A 267 -7.23 14.38 -31.53
CA THR A 267 -6.96 15.64 -32.22
C THR A 267 -6.95 16.81 -31.25
N GLN A 268 -5.88 17.59 -31.27
CA GLN A 268 -5.83 18.88 -30.60
C GLN A 268 -6.64 19.91 -31.41
N VAL A 269 -7.71 20.46 -30.82
CA VAL A 269 -8.49 21.55 -31.43
C VAL A 269 -8.51 22.76 -30.50
N ASP A 270 -8.78 23.95 -31.05
CA ASP A 270 -8.74 25.23 -30.31
C ASP A 270 -9.71 25.28 -29.12
N ALA A 271 -10.75 24.43 -29.10
CA ALA A 271 -11.73 24.29 -28.03
C ALA A 271 -11.34 23.28 -26.93
N GLY A 272 -10.18 22.64 -27.04
CA GLY A 272 -9.71 21.56 -26.16
C GLY A 272 -9.35 20.28 -26.92
N ASN A 273 -8.65 19.35 -26.29
CA ASN A 273 -8.25 18.09 -26.94
C ASN A 273 -9.43 17.13 -27.08
N ILE A 274 -9.59 16.51 -28.25
CA ILE A 274 -10.55 15.41 -28.49
C ILE A 274 -9.79 14.09 -28.38
N TYR A 275 -10.21 13.19 -27.50
CA TYR A 275 -9.56 11.90 -27.29
C TYR A 275 -10.44 10.77 -27.86
N GLU A 276 -9.91 9.98 -28.79
CA GLU A 276 -10.69 8.94 -29.46
C GLU A 276 -10.37 7.54 -28.94
N ASN A 277 -9.11 7.27 -28.64
CA ASN A 277 -8.64 5.96 -28.18
C ASN A 277 -7.46 6.11 -27.22
N ALA A 278 -7.18 5.06 -26.44
CA ALA A 278 -5.99 5.00 -25.59
C ALA A 278 -5.42 3.59 -25.52
N ALA A 279 -4.09 3.50 -25.43
CA ALA A 279 -3.37 2.27 -25.15
C ALA A 279 -2.77 2.30 -23.74
N ARG A 280 -2.87 1.15 -23.06
CA ARG A 280 -2.21 0.87 -21.77
C ARG A 280 -0.78 0.43 -21.98
N LEU A 281 0.12 0.97 -21.17
CA LEU A 281 1.52 0.60 -21.06
C LEU A 281 1.85 0.33 -19.58
N HIS A 282 2.48 -0.80 -19.28
CA HIS A 282 2.81 -1.21 -17.92
C HIS A 282 4.25 -0.85 -17.55
N TYR A 283 4.40 -0.30 -16.34
CA TYR A 283 5.68 0.11 -15.77
C TYR A 283 5.83 -0.46 -14.38
N TYR A 284 7.09 -0.56 -13.94
CA TYR A 284 7.43 -1.22 -12.69
C TYR A 284 8.36 -0.34 -11.87
N PHE A 285 8.19 -0.37 -10.56
CA PHE A 285 9.07 0.36 -9.65
C PHE A 285 9.24 -0.38 -8.34
N ALA A 286 10.45 -0.30 -7.79
CA ALA A 286 10.75 -0.82 -6.47
C ALA A 286 10.10 0.05 -5.40
N SER A 287 9.67 -0.56 -4.29
CA SER A 287 8.97 0.14 -3.20
C SER A 287 9.78 1.27 -2.53
N ASN A 288 11.09 1.34 -2.79
CA ASN A 288 12.00 2.39 -2.33
C ASN A 288 12.37 3.42 -3.42
N ASN A 289 11.90 3.25 -4.66
CA ASN A 289 12.22 4.09 -5.79
C ASN A 289 10.95 4.38 -6.59
N ASN A 290 10.12 5.29 -6.07
CA ASN A 290 8.88 5.68 -6.73
C ASN A 290 9.15 6.33 -8.11
N PRO A 291 8.25 6.16 -9.08
CA PRO A 291 8.39 6.77 -10.38
C PRO A 291 8.41 8.30 -10.26
N PRO A 292 9.33 9.00 -10.95
CA PRO A 292 9.36 10.46 -10.96
C PRO A 292 8.14 11.03 -11.70
N SER A 293 7.96 12.35 -11.68
CA SER A 293 6.98 13.01 -12.55
C SER A 293 7.30 12.79 -14.01
N LEU A 294 6.26 12.62 -14.83
CA LEU A 294 6.37 12.84 -16.27
C LEU A 294 6.83 14.28 -16.59
N PRO A 295 7.59 14.48 -17.68
CA PRO A 295 7.87 15.82 -18.18
C PRO A 295 6.58 16.59 -18.49
N PRO A 296 6.52 17.89 -18.21
CA PRO A 296 5.35 18.69 -18.54
C PRO A 296 5.19 18.83 -20.06
N GLY A 297 3.95 18.96 -20.52
CA GLY A 297 3.62 19.37 -21.89
C GLY A 297 3.19 18.26 -22.85
N ASP A 298 3.04 17.02 -22.39
CA ASP A 298 2.42 15.95 -23.19
C ASP A 298 1.04 15.54 -22.63
N PRO A 299 -0.07 16.14 -23.11
CA PRO A 299 -1.42 15.79 -22.66
C PRO A 299 -1.90 14.44 -23.21
N PHE A 300 -1.15 13.80 -24.11
CA PHE A 300 -1.47 12.49 -24.67
C PHE A 300 -0.87 11.35 -23.85
N LEU A 301 -0.05 11.64 -22.86
CA LEU A 301 0.57 10.65 -21.97
C LEU A 301 0.34 11.04 -20.52
N PHE A 302 -0.25 10.13 -19.75
CA PHE A 302 -0.48 10.36 -18.32
C PHE A 302 -0.49 9.05 -17.56
N CYS A 303 -0.08 9.12 -16.29
CA CYS A 303 0.06 7.97 -15.40
C CYS A 303 -0.76 8.12 -14.12
N HIS A 304 -1.56 9.18 -14.00
CA HIS A 304 -2.38 9.54 -12.83
C HIS A 304 -3.79 9.97 -13.25
N ASP A 305 -4.68 10.20 -12.28
CA ASP A 305 -6.03 10.72 -12.59
C ASP A 305 -6.00 12.21 -12.94
N VAL A 306 -5.95 12.49 -14.25
CA VAL A 306 -5.95 13.87 -14.77
C VAL A 306 -7.25 14.64 -14.50
N THR A 307 -8.37 13.96 -14.24
CA THR A 307 -9.63 14.64 -13.91
C THR A 307 -9.63 15.19 -12.49
N ARG A 308 -8.86 14.56 -11.60
CA ARG A 308 -8.72 14.95 -10.20
C ARG A 308 -7.56 15.91 -9.95
N PHE A 309 -6.42 15.69 -10.60
CA PHE A 309 -5.18 16.41 -10.30
C PHE A 309 -4.69 17.35 -11.42
N GLY A 310 -5.36 17.35 -12.58
CA GLY A 310 -4.93 18.12 -13.76
C GLY A 310 -3.91 17.37 -14.63
N ASP A 311 -3.46 18.02 -15.70
CA ASP A 311 -2.60 17.39 -16.72
C ASP A 311 -1.14 17.22 -16.27
N ASP A 312 -0.66 18.06 -15.35
CA ASP A 312 0.71 17.99 -14.85
C ASP A 312 0.88 16.83 -13.85
N ASP A 313 1.93 16.02 -14.02
CA ASP A 313 2.20 14.86 -13.17
C ASP A 313 3.04 15.20 -11.93
N SER A 314 2.82 14.46 -10.84
CA SER A 314 3.56 14.58 -9.58
C SER A 314 3.89 13.21 -9.01
N PRO A 315 5.06 13.02 -8.35
CA PRO A 315 5.38 11.75 -7.69
C PRO A 315 4.47 11.47 -6.48
N LEU A 316 3.70 12.48 -6.04
CA LEU A 316 2.73 12.39 -4.94
C LEU A 316 1.35 11.91 -5.38
N TYR A 317 1.08 11.84 -6.68
CA TYR A 317 -0.22 11.41 -7.19
C TYR A 317 -0.32 9.89 -7.28
N ASP A 318 -1.51 9.38 -7.00
CA ASP A 318 -1.80 7.96 -7.15
C ASP A 318 -1.64 7.55 -8.61
N ARG A 319 -0.87 6.47 -8.83
CA ARG A 319 -0.64 5.92 -10.17
C ARG A 319 -1.84 5.10 -10.64
N LEU A 320 -2.16 5.20 -11.93
CA LEU A 320 -3.29 4.48 -12.52
C LEU A 320 -3.07 2.96 -12.43
N GLU A 321 -4.15 2.25 -12.09
CA GLU A 321 -4.18 0.79 -12.02
C GLU A 321 -3.01 0.20 -11.18
N LEU A 322 -2.58 0.91 -10.12
CA LEU A 322 -1.49 0.47 -9.26
C LEU A 322 -1.79 -0.89 -8.62
N ILE A 323 -0.92 -1.87 -8.90
CA ILE A 323 -0.89 -3.17 -8.25
C ILE A 323 0.34 -3.18 -7.34
N PRO A 324 0.16 -2.91 -6.03
CA PRO A 324 1.27 -2.96 -5.09
C PRO A 324 1.80 -4.39 -4.98
N GLN A 325 3.12 -4.54 -4.85
CA GLN A 325 3.76 -5.86 -4.68
C GLN A 325 3.35 -6.87 -5.76
N HIS A 326 3.24 -6.42 -7.01
CA HIS A 326 2.95 -7.28 -8.16
C HIS A 326 3.94 -8.44 -8.28
N MET A 327 5.21 -8.20 -7.94
CA MET A 327 6.26 -9.20 -7.85
C MET A 327 7.30 -8.82 -6.79
N ALA A 328 8.27 -9.69 -6.52
CA ALA A 328 9.37 -9.42 -5.61
C ALA A 328 10.70 -9.76 -6.27
N LEU A 329 11.74 -8.99 -5.97
CA LEU A 329 13.12 -9.22 -6.41
C LEU A 329 14.05 -9.15 -5.19
N TRP A 330 15.30 -9.56 -5.33
CA TRP A 330 16.29 -9.30 -4.30
C TRP A 330 16.79 -7.84 -4.38
N ASP A 331 16.95 -7.22 -3.21
CA ASP A 331 17.18 -5.79 -3.05
C ASP A 331 18.59 -5.37 -3.50
N LEU A 332 18.66 -4.25 -4.22
CA LEU A 332 19.91 -3.64 -4.70
C LEU A 332 20.81 -3.15 -3.55
N SER A 333 20.21 -2.83 -2.41
CA SER A 333 20.92 -2.36 -1.21
C SER A 333 21.54 -3.48 -0.38
N ASP A 334 21.31 -4.75 -0.73
CA ASP A 334 21.99 -5.86 -0.08
C ASP A 334 23.45 -5.90 -0.56
N ILE A 335 24.37 -5.61 0.36
CA ILE A 335 25.81 -5.44 0.08
C ILE A 335 26.45 -6.69 -0.51
N ARG A 336 25.83 -7.86 -0.35
CA ARG A 336 26.32 -9.13 -0.91
C ARG A 336 26.16 -9.20 -2.42
N PHE A 337 25.34 -8.33 -3.01
CA PHE A 337 25.30 -8.17 -4.46
C PHE A 337 26.34 -7.19 -5.01
N ALA A 338 27.04 -6.45 -4.14
CA ALA A 338 28.18 -5.64 -4.58
C ALA A 338 29.35 -6.55 -4.98
N ASP A 339 30.16 -6.06 -5.90
CA ASP A 339 31.47 -6.64 -6.24
C ASP A 339 32.53 -5.87 -5.44
N GLN A 340 32.80 -6.30 -4.20
CA GLN A 340 33.76 -5.60 -3.34
C GLN A 340 35.20 -6.00 -3.66
N ASN A 341 35.41 -7.15 -4.31
CA ASN A 341 36.72 -7.69 -4.64
C ASN A 341 37.18 -7.35 -6.08
N THR A 342 36.32 -6.69 -6.86
CA THR A 342 36.54 -6.24 -8.25
C THR A 342 36.73 -7.40 -9.25
N ASP A 343 36.12 -8.57 -9.01
CA ASP A 343 36.17 -9.73 -9.90
C ASP A 343 35.07 -9.72 -10.99
N SER A 344 34.27 -8.65 -11.04
CA SER A 344 33.11 -8.46 -11.91
C SER A 344 31.96 -9.44 -11.64
N ARG A 345 31.91 -10.05 -10.45
CA ARG A 345 30.82 -10.92 -10.00
C ARG A 345 30.31 -10.42 -8.65
N ALA A 346 29.04 -10.68 -8.37
CA ALA A 346 28.48 -10.38 -7.06
C ALA A 346 29.10 -11.29 -5.99
N ASP A 347 29.56 -10.71 -4.88
CA ASP A 347 30.24 -11.40 -3.77
C ASP A 347 29.41 -12.57 -3.20
N ILE A 348 28.08 -12.52 -3.31
CA ILE A 348 27.20 -13.62 -2.90
C ILE A 348 27.48 -14.91 -3.65
N ASN A 349 27.86 -14.82 -4.93
CA ASN A 349 28.22 -16.01 -5.70
C ASN A 349 29.50 -16.64 -5.16
N ASP A 350 30.47 -15.82 -4.73
CA ASP A 350 31.71 -16.29 -4.12
C ASP A 350 31.46 -16.86 -2.74
N THR A 351 30.60 -16.23 -1.94
CA THR A 351 30.17 -16.76 -0.65
C THR A 351 29.55 -18.16 -0.80
N ILE A 352 28.63 -18.35 -1.75
CA ILE A 352 28.01 -19.67 -2.01
C ILE A 352 29.06 -20.68 -2.49
N GLN A 353 29.95 -20.27 -3.38
CA GLN A 353 31.02 -21.12 -3.91
C GLN A 353 32.00 -21.56 -2.80
N GLN A 354 32.36 -20.64 -1.91
CA GLN A 354 33.27 -20.90 -0.80
C GLN A 354 32.62 -21.84 0.22
N ARG A 355 31.34 -21.63 0.57
CA ARG A 355 30.59 -22.54 1.43
C ARG A 355 30.47 -23.95 0.86
N LEU A 356 30.25 -24.09 -0.45
CA LEU A 356 30.26 -25.39 -1.11
C LEU A 356 31.60 -26.14 -0.93
N LEU A 357 32.70 -25.39 -0.98
CA LEU A 357 34.05 -25.94 -0.80
C LEU A 357 34.31 -26.29 0.68
N ASP A 358 33.99 -25.39 1.61
CA ASP A 358 34.33 -25.54 3.02
C ASP A 358 33.43 -26.58 3.72
N ASP A 359 32.12 -26.55 3.46
CA ASP A 359 31.15 -27.43 4.14
C ASP A 359 31.10 -28.83 3.52
N TYR A 360 31.39 -28.94 2.22
CA TYR A 360 31.17 -30.17 1.45
C TYR A 360 32.34 -30.62 0.57
N GLY A 361 33.43 -29.85 0.49
CA GLY A 361 34.57 -30.18 -0.38
C GLY A 361 34.27 -30.08 -1.88
N ILE A 362 33.22 -29.35 -2.28
CA ILE A 362 32.76 -29.26 -3.67
C ILE A 362 33.28 -27.99 -4.33
N THR A 363 34.08 -28.13 -5.38
CA THR A 363 34.49 -26.99 -6.22
C THR A 363 33.54 -26.81 -7.41
N LYS A 364 32.80 -25.69 -7.43
CA LYS A 364 31.88 -25.35 -8.52
C LYS A 364 31.79 -23.85 -8.70
N THR A 365 31.89 -23.36 -9.93
CA THR A 365 31.67 -21.94 -10.23
C THR A 365 30.20 -21.59 -10.07
N ILE A 366 29.91 -20.58 -9.26
CA ILE A 366 28.56 -20.06 -9.04
C ILE A 366 28.42 -18.71 -9.73
N ASN A 367 27.37 -18.57 -10.53
CA ASN A 367 26.93 -17.29 -11.10
C ASN A 367 25.44 -17.39 -11.41
N ILE A 368 24.60 -17.12 -10.41
CA ILE A 368 23.17 -17.45 -10.47
C ILE A 368 22.25 -16.24 -10.31
N PHE A 369 22.77 -15.03 -10.06
CA PHE A 369 21.94 -13.84 -9.87
C PHE A 369 22.16 -12.81 -10.98
N GLY A 370 21.09 -12.44 -11.69
CA GLY A 370 21.08 -11.40 -12.71
C GLY A 370 20.38 -10.13 -12.24
N LEU A 371 20.88 -8.98 -12.68
CA LEU A 371 20.25 -7.68 -12.43
C LEU A 371 19.13 -7.43 -13.44
N LEU A 372 17.91 -7.16 -12.96
CA LEU A 372 16.80 -6.70 -13.80
C LEU A 372 16.77 -5.18 -13.82
N THR A 373 16.80 -4.59 -15.01
CA THR A 373 16.53 -3.17 -15.24
C THR A 373 15.30 -3.03 -16.11
N TRP A 374 14.39 -2.14 -15.72
CA TRP A 374 13.16 -1.92 -16.48
C TRP A 374 12.69 -0.47 -16.37
N PRO A 375 12.10 0.11 -17.43
CA PRO A 375 11.57 1.47 -17.36
C PRO A 375 10.53 1.60 -16.24
N ASN A 376 10.73 2.60 -15.37
CA ASN A 376 9.75 2.95 -14.36
C ASN A 376 8.85 4.12 -14.78
N MET A 377 8.98 4.62 -16.01
CA MET A 377 8.12 5.62 -16.64
C MET A 377 8.24 5.57 -18.17
N PRO A 378 7.27 6.12 -18.92
CA PRO A 378 7.37 6.29 -20.36
C PRO A 378 8.48 7.27 -20.78
N ASN A 379 9.25 6.86 -21.80
CA ASN A 379 10.12 7.65 -22.68
C ASN A 379 10.80 8.90 -22.06
N ILE A 380 11.99 8.73 -21.49
CA ILE A 380 13.00 9.80 -21.40
C ILE A 380 14.36 9.18 -21.75
N ASP A 381 15.22 9.96 -22.41
CA ASP A 381 16.65 9.71 -22.72
C ASP A 381 17.55 9.45 -21.49
N GLY A 382 17.06 8.69 -20.50
CA GLY A 382 17.72 8.35 -19.24
C GLY A 382 18.06 6.87 -19.14
N ASN A 383 18.92 6.55 -18.18
CA ASN A 383 19.24 5.16 -17.87
C ASN A 383 18.01 4.44 -17.30
N THR A 384 17.69 3.28 -17.86
CA THR A 384 16.71 2.35 -17.32
C THR A 384 17.04 2.04 -15.86
N PRO A 385 16.14 2.26 -14.89
CA PRO A 385 16.45 2.05 -13.48
C PRO A 385 16.58 0.56 -13.17
N ASN A 386 17.46 0.27 -12.21
CA ASN A 386 17.58 -1.05 -11.62
C ASN A 386 16.34 -1.34 -10.78
N LEU A 387 15.69 -2.48 -11.02
CA LEU A 387 14.58 -2.95 -10.19
C LEU A 387 15.04 -3.83 -9.04
N GLY A 388 16.01 -4.70 -9.29
CA GLY A 388 16.49 -5.68 -8.32
C GLY A 388 17.15 -6.88 -9.00
N TYR A 389 17.62 -7.82 -8.19
CA TYR A 389 18.21 -9.05 -8.68
C TYR A 389 17.15 -10.16 -8.79
N TYR A 390 17.33 -11.04 -9.76
CA TYR A 390 16.60 -12.28 -9.91
C TYR A 390 17.59 -13.44 -10.06
N MET A 391 17.12 -14.68 -9.95
CA MET A 391 17.93 -15.88 -10.02
C MET A 391 17.73 -16.56 -11.38
N VAL A 392 18.80 -17.07 -11.98
CA VAL A 392 18.72 -17.82 -13.24
C VAL A 392 17.86 -19.09 -13.02
N PRO A 393 16.95 -19.43 -13.95
CA PRO A 393 16.18 -20.66 -13.84
C PRO A 393 17.06 -21.90 -13.88
N TRP A 394 16.62 -22.94 -13.19
CA TRP A 394 17.32 -24.23 -13.15
C TRP A 394 16.73 -25.17 -14.18
N ILE A 395 17.53 -26.13 -14.66
CA ILE A 395 17.07 -27.21 -15.54
C ILE A 395 17.34 -28.53 -14.84
N ASP A 396 16.29 -29.31 -14.63
CA ASP A 396 16.41 -30.67 -14.13
C ASP A 396 17.14 -31.53 -15.18
N PRO A 397 18.28 -32.14 -14.84
CA PRO A 397 19.09 -32.89 -15.79
C PRO A 397 18.42 -34.19 -16.27
N VAL A 398 17.44 -34.71 -15.53
CA VAL A 398 16.71 -35.94 -15.86
C VAL A 398 15.51 -35.62 -16.75
N SER A 399 14.67 -34.68 -16.33
CA SER A 399 13.44 -34.35 -17.07
C SER A 399 13.66 -33.32 -18.19
N GLY A 400 14.78 -32.59 -18.17
CA GLY A 400 15.04 -31.46 -19.06
C GLY A 400 14.14 -30.25 -18.78
N ARG A 401 13.35 -30.28 -17.71
CA ARG A 401 12.35 -29.24 -17.39
C ARG A 401 12.98 -28.14 -16.57
N ALA A 402 12.57 -26.92 -16.87
CA ALA A 402 13.01 -25.79 -16.07
C ALA A 402 12.18 -25.65 -14.80
N PHE A 403 12.82 -25.20 -13.72
CA PHE A 403 12.18 -24.98 -12.44
C PHE A 403 12.80 -23.81 -11.69
N CYS A 404 12.06 -23.31 -10.71
CA CYS A 404 12.54 -22.40 -9.69
C CYS A 404 12.60 -23.15 -8.36
N PRO A 405 13.73 -23.11 -7.63
CA PRO A 405 13.90 -23.78 -6.36
C PRO A 405 12.78 -23.44 -5.35
N ASN A 406 12.31 -24.46 -4.66
CA ASN A 406 11.29 -24.36 -3.62
C ASN A 406 11.72 -25.24 -2.43
N GLN A 407 10.87 -25.35 -1.41
CA GLN A 407 11.19 -26.13 -0.21
C GLN A 407 11.55 -27.59 -0.51
N THR A 408 10.98 -28.22 -1.52
CA THR A 408 11.33 -29.59 -1.91
C THR A 408 12.77 -29.67 -2.43
N HIS A 409 13.18 -28.71 -3.27
CA HIS A 409 14.55 -28.63 -3.79
C HIS A 409 15.55 -28.32 -2.67
N TYR A 410 15.24 -27.35 -1.81
CA TYR A 410 16.10 -26.92 -0.70
C TYR A 410 16.34 -28.02 0.34
N ASN A 411 15.38 -28.92 0.53
CA ASN A 411 15.50 -30.07 1.44
C ASN A 411 15.95 -31.35 0.71
N SER A 412 16.36 -31.25 -0.56
CA SER A 412 16.90 -32.38 -1.31
C SER A 412 18.32 -32.76 -0.85
N SER A 413 18.86 -33.83 -1.45
CA SER A 413 20.25 -34.24 -1.23
C SER A 413 21.29 -33.35 -1.92
N ASP A 414 20.87 -32.41 -2.77
CA ASP A 414 21.76 -31.49 -3.47
C ASP A 414 22.29 -30.41 -2.51
N LYS A 415 23.61 -30.40 -2.34
CA LYS A 415 24.31 -29.55 -1.39
C LYS A 415 24.25 -28.06 -1.73
N LEU A 416 24.18 -27.74 -3.01
CA LEU A 416 23.99 -26.36 -3.44
C LEU A 416 22.60 -25.88 -3.05
N PHE A 417 21.55 -26.69 -3.23
CA PHE A 417 20.22 -26.31 -2.76
C PHE A 417 20.11 -26.22 -1.22
N ASN A 418 20.89 -27.01 -0.47
CA ASN A 418 20.95 -26.86 0.98
C ASN A 418 21.54 -25.49 1.38
N ILE A 419 22.64 -25.05 0.77
CA ILE A 419 23.21 -23.70 1.02
C ILE A 419 22.24 -22.61 0.57
N LEU A 420 21.64 -22.75 -0.62
CA LEU A 420 20.68 -21.78 -1.14
C LEU A 420 19.45 -21.64 -0.25
N LYS A 421 19.06 -22.68 0.50
CA LYS A 421 17.98 -22.59 1.48
C LYS A 421 18.23 -21.49 2.51
N GLU A 422 19.46 -21.40 3.00
CA GLU A 422 19.86 -20.45 4.03
C GLU A 422 20.06 -19.07 3.43
N VAL A 423 20.73 -19.00 2.28
CA VAL A 423 21.01 -17.73 1.58
C VAL A 423 19.73 -17.08 1.04
N ILE A 424 18.81 -17.85 0.46
CA ILE A 424 17.58 -17.31 -0.15
C ILE A 424 16.45 -17.19 0.89
N GLY A 425 16.34 -18.15 1.82
CA GLY A 425 15.35 -18.15 2.91
C GLY A 425 13.88 -18.36 2.51
N VAL A 426 13.53 -18.28 1.23
CA VAL A 426 12.15 -18.39 0.72
C VAL A 426 12.05 -19.28 -0.52
N SER A 427 10.86 -19.83 -0.78
CA SER A 427 10.55 -20.45 -2.08
C SER A 427 10.67 -19.43 -3.20
N THR A 428 11.02 -19.88 -4.40
CA THR A 428 11.06 -19.03 -5.59
C THR A 428 10.03 -19.49 -6.62
N GLU A 429 9.56 -18.55 -7.43
CA GLU A 429 8.62 -18.80 -8.53
C GLU A 429 9.16 -18.25 -9.86
N GLY A 430 8.70 -18.81 -10.98
CA GLY A 430 9.11 -18.37 -12.31
C GLY A 430 8.66 -16.96 -12.67
N MET A 431 9.49 -16.27 -13.44
CA MET A 431 9.22 -14.96 -14.03
C MET A 431 9.12 -15.07 -15.55
N TYR A 432 8.07 -14.49 -16.12
CA TYR A 432 7.77 -14.53 -17.55
C TYR A 432 7.56 -13.13 -18.10
N MET A 433 7.92 -12.93 -19.37
CA MET A 433 7.55 -11.73 -20.13
C MET A 433 6.44 -12.06 -21.12
N ALA A 434 5.54 -11.11 -21.30
CA ALA A 434 4.44 -11.22 -22.24
C ALA A 434 4.28 -9.94 -23.03
N VAL A 435 4.00 -10.09 -24.32
CA VAL A 435 3.69 -8.95 -25.21
C VAL A 435 2.20 -8.87 -25.46
N LYS A 436 1.65 -7.67 -25.35
CA LYS A 436 0.26 -7.37 -25.67
C LYS A 436 -0.01 -7.59 -27.16
N GLU A 437 -1.25 -7.95 -27.51
CA GLU A 437 -1.69 -7.92 -28.91
C GLU A 437 -1.46 -6.54 -29.54
N ALA A 438 -1.13 -6.53 -30.83
CA ALA A 438 -1.00 -5.31 -31.59
C ALA A 438 -2.33 -4.56 -31.62
N GLU A 439 -2.31 -3.27 -31.28
CA GLU A 439 -3.48 -2.39 -31.31
C GLU A 439 -3.25 -1.25 -32.28
N LEU A 440 -4.31 -0.85 -32.96
CA LEU A 440 -4.31 0.32 -33.83
C LEU A 440 -5.07 1.44 -33.12
N LEU A 441 -4.44 2.61 -33.03
CA LEU A 441 -5.03 3.87 -32.60
C LEU A 441 -5.33 4.71 -33.84
N SER A 442 -6.35 5.56 -33.79
CA SER A 442 -6.63 6.53 -34.87
C SER A 442 -5.84 7.81 -34.62
N ASN A 443 -5.09 8.30 -35.62
CA ASN A 443 -4.46 9.62 -35.56
C ASN A 443 -5.43 10.74 -35.99
N ASN A 444 -4.94 11.98 -36.06
CA ASN A 444 -5.72 13.18 -36.42
C ASN A 444 -6.41 13.10 -37.80
N ASP A 445 -5.88 12.30 -38.73
CA ASP A 445 -6.41 12.10 -40.07
C ASP A 445 -7.31 10.85 -40.17
N ASN A 446 -7.66 10.27 -39.01
CA ASN A 446 -8.41 9.02 -38.88
C ASN A 446 -7.67 7.81 -39.53
N GLU A 447 -6.35 7.91 -39.68
CA GLU A 447 -5.50 6.82 -40.15
C GLU A 447 -5.10 5.91 -38.98
N PRO A 448 -5.06 4.59 -39.20
CA PRO A 448 -4.63 3.64 -38.18
C PRO A 448 -3.11 3.73 -37.96
N VAL A 449 -2.71 4.08 -36.74
CA VAL A 449 -1.33 4.07 -36.24
C VAL A 449 -1.17 2.97 -35.23
N LEU A 450 -0.07 2.22 -35.30
CA LEU A 450 0.22 1.17 -34.34
C LEU A 450 0.47 1.78 -32.95
N ALA A 451 -0.26 1.30 -31.94
CA ALA A 451 -0.02 1.64 -30.55
C ALA A 451 1.41 1.22 -30.14
N PRO A 452 2.04 1.92 -29.18
CA PRO A 452 3.31 1.46 -28.62
C PRO A 452 3.18 0.04 -28.07
N THR A 453 4.25 -0.74 -28.24
CA THR A 453 4.28 -2.13 -27.77
C THR A 453 4.35 -2.15 -26.25
N ASP A 454 3.44 -2.90 -25.63
CA ASP A 454 3.41 -3.11 -24.19
C ASP A 454 3.99 -4.48 -23.84
N ILE A 455 4.90 -4.50 -22.87
CA ILE A 455 5.53 -5.72 -22.35
C ILE A 455 5.25 -5.80 -20.85
N MET A 456 4.68 -6.92 -20.45
CA MET A 456 4.33 -7.21 -19.07
C MET A 456 5.25 -8.30 -18.50
N ILE A 457 5.73 -8.07 -17.29
CA ILE A 457 6.37 -9.08 -16.45
C ILE A 457 5.29 -9.69 -15.56
N ILE A 458 5.18 -11.03 -15.54
CA ILE A 458 4.19 -11.76 -14.76
C ILE A 458 4.81 -12.95 -14.02
N ARG A 459 4.35 -13.17 -12.79
CA ARG A 459 4.80 -14.25 -11.91
C ARG A 459 4.07 -15.57 -12.16
N GLU A 460 4.78 -16.68 -12.00
CA GLU A 460 4.31 -18.03 -12.33
C GLU A 460 3.02 -18.40 -11.60
N ASN A 461 2.89 -18.07 -10.31
CA ASN A 461 1.71 -18.40 -9.51
C ASN A 461 0.44 -17.73 -10.05
N LEU A 462 0.53 -16.48 -10.48
CA LEU A 462 -0.60 -15.78 -11.11
C LEU A 462 -0.84 -16.32 -12.53
N LEU A 463 0.23 -16.43 -13.33
CA LEU A 463 0.14 -16.86 -14.72
C LEU A 463 -0.54 -18.23 -14.85
N LYS A 464 -0.13 -19.21 -14.04
CA LYS A 464 -0.67 -20.58 -14.10
C LYS A 464 -2.17 -20.67 -13.82
N LYS A 465 -2.77 -19.66 -13.18
CA LYS A 465 -4.22 -19.59 -12.92
C LYS A 465 -5.01 -19.00 -14.09
N ILE A 466 -4.35 -18.28 -15.00
CA ILE A 466 -5.00 -17.52 -16.08
C ILE A 466 -4.54 -17.88 -17.48
N TRP A 467 -3.47 -18.67 -17.60
CA TRP A 467 -2.88 -19.00 -18.90
C TRP A 467 -3.66 -20.05 -19.68
N PHE A 468 -3.59 -19.96 -21.00
CA PHE A 468 -4.19 -20.90 -21.92
C PHE A 468 -3.40 -20.98 -23.23
N TYR A 469 -3.64 -22.02 -24.02
CA TYR A 469 -3.28 -22.04 -25.44
C TYR A 469 -4.52 -22.26 -26.30
N TYR A 470 -4.44 -21.82 -27.56
CA TYR A 470 -5.50 -22.01 -28.56
C TYR A 470 -5.22 -23.23 -29.43
N GLU A 471 -6.24 -24.08 -29.56
CA GLU A 471 -6.27 -25.13 -30.57
C GLU A 471 -7.72 -25.32 -31.00
N ASN A 472 -7.99 -25.35 -32.31
CA ASN A 472 -9.34 -25.54 -32.85
C ASN A 472 -10.42 -24.60 -32.26
N ASN A 473 -10.08 -23.31 -32.05
CA ASN A 473 -10.93 -22.29 -31.41
C ASN A 473 -11.39 -22.62 -29.98
N GLN A 474 -10.72 -23.53 -29.29
CA GLN A 474 -10.95 -23.81 -27.87
C GLN A 474 -9.73 -23.44 -27.03
N HIS A 475 -10.01 -23.03 -25.79
CA HIS A 475 -9.00 -22.76 -24.77
C HIS A 475 -8.65 -24.06 -24.04
N TYR A 476 -7.36 -24.31 -23.91
CA TYR A 476 -6.83 -25.43 -23.14
C TYR A 476 -5.85 -24.93 -22.09
N VAL A 477 -5.84 -25.60 -20.93
CA VAL A 477 -4.91 -25.31 -19.84
C VAL A 477 -3.57 -25.97 -20.16
N PRO A 478 -2.47 -25.20 -20.23
CA PRO A 478 -1.14 -25.75 -20.43
C PRO A 478 -0.71 -26.54 -19.20
N ASP A 479 -0.17 -27.72 -19.43
CA ASP A 479 0.68 -28.46 -18.50
C ASP A 479 2.17 -28.12 -18.77
N GLU A 480 3.06 -28.73 -17.99
CA GLU A 480 4.51 -28.50 -18.13
C GLU A 480 5.09 -28.89 -19.50
N ILE A 481 4.44 -29.78 -20.25
CA ILE A 481 4.91 -30.22 -21.57
C ILE A 481 4.40 -29.25 -22.63
N THR A 482 3.09 -29.01 -22.66
CA THR A 482 2.43 -28.13 -23.62
C THR A 482 2.87 -26.68 -23.47
N ALA A 483 3.22 -26.22 -22.26
CA ALA A 483 3.84 -24.91 -22.03
C ALA A 483 5.15 -24.71 -22.82
N THR A 484 5.88 -25.79 -23.12
CA THR A 484 7.12 -25.74 -23.91
C THR A 484 6.89 -25.78 -25.42
N GLN A 485 5.76 -26.32 -25.86
CA GLN A 485 5.49 -26.61 -27.27
C GLN A 485 4.48 -25.66 -27.91
N LYS A 486 3.58 -25.09 -27.11
CA LYS A 486 2.47 -24.24 -27.57
C LYS A 486 2.75 -22.77 -27.29
N THR A 487 2.06 -21.90 -28.02
CA THR A 487 2.08 -20.47 -27.72
C THR A 487 1.10 -20.22 -26.58
N ILE A 488 1.63 -19.71 -25.47
CA ILE A 488 0.87 -19.47 -24.27
C ILE A 488 0.38 -18.03 -24.24
N HIS A 489 -0.89 -17.87 -23.89
CA HIS A 489 -1.60 -16.61 -23.82
C HIS A 489 -2.28 -16.44 -22.46
N PHE A 490 -2.66 -15.21 -22.13
CA PHE A 490 -3.57 -14.90 -21.04
C PHE A 490 -4.31 -13.59 -21.32
N TYR A 491 -5.42 -13.37 -20.62
CA TYR A 491 -6.13 -12.10 -20.64
C TYR A 491 -5.72 -11.21 -19.46
N TRP A 492 -5.55 -9.91 -19.73
CA TRP A 492 -5.24 -8.92 -18.71
C TRP A 492 -6.15 -7.69 -18.81
N PRO A 493 -6.64 -7.09 -17.70
CA PRO A 493 -6.39 -7.45 -16.29
C PRO A 493 -6.82 -8.87 -15.92
N ALA A 494 -6.12 -9.52 -15.00
CA ALA A 494 -6.37 -10.92 -14.65
C ALA A 494 -7.76 -11.14 -14.03
N ASP A 495 -8.49 -12.17 -14.48
CA ASP A 495 -9.65 -12.72 -13.79
C ASP A 495 -9.44 -14.21 -13.55
N VAL A 496 -9.04 -14.54 -12.32
CA VAL A 496 -8.81 -15.93 -11.90
C VAL A 496 -10.07 -16.77 -11.77
N ASN A 497 -11.25 -16.14 -11.67
CA ASN A 497 -12.52 -16.86 -11.60
C ASN A 497 -13.02 -17.24 -13.00
N ASN A 498 -12.73 -16.42 -14.01
CA ASN A 498 -13.13 -16.65 -15.42
C ASN A 498 -11.95 -16.47 -16.39
N PRO A 499 -10.87 -17.25 -16.26
CA PRO A 499 -9.62 -17.01 -16.99
C PRO A 499 -9.71 -17.20 -18.51
N TYR A 500 -10.73 -17.92 -18.99
CA TYR A 500 -10.88 -18.29 -20.41
C TYR A 500 -11.94 -17.47 -21.14
N ILE A 501 -12.62 -16.53 -20.45
CA ILE A 501 -13.64 -15.68 -21.06
C ILE A 501 -13.08 -14.27 -21.17
N ARG A 502 -12.81 -13.84 -22.41
CA ARG A 502 -12.33 -12.47 -22.68
C ARG A 502 -13.43 -11.45 -22.37
N LYS A 503 -13.14 -10.53 -21.45
CA LYS A 503 -13.98 -9.36 -21.16
C LYS A 503 -13.64 -8.19 -22.10
N SER A 504 -14.57 -7.25 -22.25
CA SER A 504 -14.40 -6.05 -23.09
C SER A 504 -13.24 -5.16 -22.64
N THR A 505 -12.91 -5.18 -21.35
CA THR A 505 -11.80 -4.42 -20.75
C THR A 505 -10.45 -5.13 -20.87
N GLN A 506 -10.44 -6.39 -21.31
CA GLN A 506 -9.24 -7.22 -21.33
C GLN A 506 -8.58 -7.27 -22.72
N LYS A 507 -7.24 -7.31 -22.70
CA LYS A 507 -6.39 -7.55 -23.86
C LYS A 507 -5.66 -8.87 -23.72
N ILE A 508 -5.33 -9.49 -24.85
CA ILE A 508 -4.57 -10.74 -24.85
C ILE A 508 -3.07 -10.43 -24.81
N TYR A 509 -2.37 -11.15 -23.96
CA TYR A 509 -0.91 -11.13 -23.86
C TYR A 509 -0.37 -12.49 -24.25
N THR A 510 0.81 -12.49 -24.89
CA THR A 510 1.47 -13.70 -25.38
C THR A 510 2.83 -13.85 -24.74
N ILE A 511 3.09 -15.01 -24.13
CA ILE A 511 4.37 -15.31 -23.49
C ILE A 511 5.47 -15.45 -24.53
N ARG A 512 6.54 -14.67 -24.34
CA ARG A 512 7.70 -14.55 -25.23
C ARG A 512 8.98 -14.52 -24.41
N ARG A 513 10.08 -14.94 -25.05
CA ARG A 513 11.41 -14.80 -24.47
C ARG A 513 11.87 -13.34 -24.57
N PRO A 514 12.75 -12.87 -23.67
CA PRO A 514 13.30 -11.51 -23.77
C PRO A 514 13.91 -11.19 -25.16
N ASN A 515 14.65 -12.13 -25.74
CA ASN A 515 15.26 -11.98 -27.07
C ASN A 515 14.24 -11.95 -28.23
N GLU A 516 13.03 -12.47 -28.04
CA GLU A 516 11.93 -12.38 -29.01
C GLU A 516 11.21 -11.02 -28.94
N LEU A 517 11.46 -10.25 -27.88
CA LEU A 517 10.83 -8.95 -27.61
C LEU A 517 11.76 -7.76 -27.92
N ASN A 518 12.95 -8.00 -28.44
CA ASN A 518 14.02 -6.99 -28.58
C ASN A 518 14.38 -6.31 -27.26
N VAL A 519 14.16 -6.98 -26.12
CA VAL A 519 14.63 -6.53 -24.80
C VAL A 519 16.14 -6.75 -24.77
N GLY A 520 16.89 -5.68 -24.50
CA GLY A 520 18.35 -5.72 -24.52
C GLY A 520 18.91 -6.62 -23.42
N SER A 521 20.11 -7.19 -23.63
CA SER A 521 20.77 -8.00 -22.59
C SER A 521 21.08 -7.19 -21.34
N ASP A 522 21.31 -5.89 -21.48
CA ASP A 522 21.44 -4.92 -20.40
C ASP A 522 20.18 -4.75 -19.54
N GLN A 523 18.99 -5.04 -20.09
CA GLN A 523 17.71 -4.94 -19.39
C GLN A 523 17.40 -6.17 -18.53
N VAL A 524 17.75 -7.35 -19.03
CA VAL A 524 17.59 -8.61 -18.26
C VAL A 524 18.87 -9.05 -17.56
N GLY A 525 19.97 -8.29 -17.66
CA GLY A 525 21.21 -8.58 -16.94
C GLY A 525 22.02 -9.71 -17.57
N ILE A 526 22.31 -10.77 -16.81
CA ILE A 526 23.17 -11.87 -17.30
C ILE A 526 22.61 -12.34 -18.65
N PRO A 527 23.40 -12.39 -19.73
CA PRO A 527 23.00 -13.08 -20.95
C PRO A 527 22.92 -14.57 -20.60
N THR A 528 21.77 -15.01 -20.10
CA THR A 528 21.62 -16.38 -19.63
C THR A 528 21.67 -17.28 -20.85
N THR A 529 22.76 -18.03 -20.99
CA THR A 529 22.82 -19.17 -21.91
C THR A 529 21.73 -20.20 -21.57
N VAL A 530 21.17 -20.11 -20.37
CA VAL A 530 19.98 -20.83 -19.92
C VAL A 530 18.73 -20.14 -20.49
N SER A 531 18.17 -20.74 -21.55
CA SER A 531 16.88 -20.36 -22.13
C SER A 531 15.91 -21.54 -22.05
N PRO A 532 15.14 -21.65 -20.96
CA PRO A 532 14.11 -22.67 -20.80
C PRO A 532 13.12 -22.76 -21.98
N ALA A 533 12.64 -23.98 -22.22
CA ALA A 533 11.68 -24.23 -23.30
C ALA A 533 10.30 -23.61 -23.02
N ASP A 534 9.91 -23.49 -21.74
CA ASP A 534 8.67 -22.84 -21.29
C ASP A 534 8.77 -21.30 -21.26
N LYS A 535 9.89 -20.74 -21.71
CA LYS A 535 10.14 -19.29 -21.85
C LYS A 535 10.20 -18.51 -20.54
N ARG A 536 10.25 -19.16 -19.37
CA ARG A 536 10.61 -18.46 -18.13
C ARG A 536 12.01 -17.89 -18.31
N PHE A 537 12.24 -16.65 -17.87
CA PHE A 537 13.56 -16.01 -18.01
C PHE A 537 14.28 -15.85 -16.67
N GLY A 538 13.55 -15.98 -15.56
CA GLY A 538 14.09 -15.80 -14.22
C GLY A 538 13.30 -16.57 -13.16
N CYS A 539 13.89 -16.66 -11.99
CA CYS A 539 13.28 -17.08 -10.73
C CYS A 539 13.35 -15.91 -9.76
N MET A 540 12.27 -15.69 -9.04
CA MET A 540 12.15 -14.59 -8.08
C MET A 540 11.57 -15.11 -6.76
N PRO A 541 11.76 -14.40 -5.63
CA PRO A 541 11.07 -14.73 -4.39
C PRO A 541 9.56 -14.91 -4.61
N ALA A 542 9.01 -16.02 -4.14
CA ALA A 542 7.58 -16.27 -4.22
C ALA A 542 6.83 -15.35 -3.24
N LEU A 543 5.80 -14.69 -3.75
CA LEU A 543 4.86 -13.92 -2.94
C LEU A 543 3.64 -14.82 -2.68
N ASP A 544 3.65 -15.53 -1.56
CA ASP A 544 2.55 -16.43 -1.18
C ASP A 544 1.27 -15.65 -0.81
#